data_AF-A0A821VUP4-F1
#
_entry.id   AF-A0A821VUP4-F1
#
_cell.length_a   1.000
_cell.length_b   1.000
_cell.length_c   1.000
_cell.angle_alpha   90.00
_cell.angle_beta   90.00
_cell.angle_gamma   90.00
#
_symmetry.space_group_name_H-M   'P 1'
#
loop_
_entity.id
_entity.type
_entity.pdbx_description
1 polymer ?
#
loop_
_entity_poly.entity_id
_entity_poly.type
_entity_poly.pdbx_seq_one_letter_code
_entity_poly.pdbx_strand_id
1 'polypeptide(L)'
;MCPLYCCPLCQNHQPFPAFVILYKHIHSIHRNDIPFNLRCTLILTCVSVYTTFESYRSHLSRYHRDLLNDYDLSTYYTTCDNEQPPSLLLSDTNIIQGKENERIDE
;
A
#
# COMPACT_ATOMS: atom_id res chain seq x y z
N MET A 1 -13.12 -7.61 7.10
CA MET A 1 -13.04 -6.91 5.79
C MET A 1 -11.87 -5.95 5.86
N CYS A 2 -10.86 -6.15 5.02
CA CYS A 2 -9.73 -5.21 4.90
C CYS A 2 -10.22 -3.91 4.22
N PRO A 3 -9.89 -2.71 4.74
CA PRO A 3 -10.40 -1.46 4.18
C PRO A 3 -9.79 -1.19 2.79
N LEU A 4 -10.65 -1.08 1.77
CA LEU A 4 -10.25 -0.65 0.43
C LEU A 4 -10.42 0.86 0.32
N TYR A 5 -9.45 1.53 -0.30
CA TYR A 5 -9.48 2.97 -0.55
C TYR A 5 -10.01 3.23 -1.95
N CYS A 6 -10.95 4.16 -2.13
CA CYS A 6 -11.42 4.54 -3.47
C CYS A 6 -11.06 6.00 -3.75
N CYS A 7 -10.71 6.31 -5.00
CA CYS A 7 -10.50 7.70 -5.42
C CYS A 7 -11.86 8.37 -5.66
N PRO A 8 -12.24 9.40 -4.88
CA PRO A 8 -13.52 10.11 -5.06
C PRO A 8 -13.51 11.09 -6.24
N LEU A 9 -12.34 11.35 -6.83
CA LEU A 9 -12.18 12.17 -8.03
C LEU A 9 -12.34 11.34 -9.32
N CYS A 10 -12.30 10.00 -9.21
CA CYS A 10 -12.52 9.09 -10.31
C CYS A 10 -13.99 8.67 -10.40
N GLN A 11 -14.55 8.63 -11.62
CA GLN A 11 -15.90 8.10 -11.85
C GLN A 11 -15.98 6.58 -11.63
N ASN A 12 -14.87 5.87 -11.87
CA ASN A 12 -14.84 4.41 -11.89
C ASN A 12 -14.66 3.78 -10.50
N HIS A 13 -14.51 4.59 -9.44
CA HIS A 13 -14.38 4.17 -8.03
C HIS A 13 -13.50 2.91 -7.81
N GLN A 14 -12.41 2.80 -8.56
CA GLN A 14 -11.52 1.64 -8.49
C GLN A 14 -10.90 1.55 -7.09
N PRO A 15 -10.92 0.36 -6.46
CA PRO A 15 -10.35 0.18 -5.14
C PRO A 15 -8.82 0.09 -5.21
N PHE A 16 -8.17 0.71 -4.24
CA PHE A 16 -6.73 0.69 -4.00
C PHE A 16 -6.46 -0.09 -2.71
N PRO A 17 -5.46 -0.99 -2.70
CA PRO A 17 -5.18 -1.85 -1.54
C PRO A 17 -4.47 -1.13 -0.39
N ALA A 18 -3.94 0.08 -0.63
CA ALA A 18 -3.31 0.90 0.40
C ALA A 18 -3.47 2.40 0.09
N PHE A 19 -3.51 3.23 1.15
CA PHE A 19 -3.64 4.68 0.99
C PHE A 19 -2.47 5.28 0.22
N VAL A 20 -1.24 4.83 0.44
CA VAL A 20 -0.05 5.34 -0.27
C VAL A 20 -0.19 5.19 -1.79
N ILE A 21 -0.86 4.13 -2.26
CA ILE A 21 -1.11 3.88 -3.68
C ILE A 21 -2.19 4.85 -4.18
N LEU A 22 -3.29 5.02 -3.43
CA LEU A 22 -4.31 6.02 -3.74
C LEU A 22 -3.71 7.44 -3.80
N TYR A 23 -2.87 7.80 -2.83
CA TYR A 23 -2.22 9.10 -2.78
C TYR A 23 -1.32 9.33 -4.01
N LYS A 24 -0.51 8.34 -4.40
CA LYS A 24 0.28 8.41 -5.64
C LYS A 24 -0.61 8.59 -6.87
N HIS A 25 -1.73 7.89 -6.93
CA HIS A 25 -2.71 8.07 -8.01
C HIS A 25 -3.27 9.50 -8.04
N ILE A 26 -3.74 10.04 -6.91
CA ILE A 26 -4.26 11.42 -6.82
C ILE A 26 -3.17 12.43 -7.24
N HIS A 27 -1.94 12.24 -6.77
CA HIS A 27 -0.82 13.12 -7.11
C HIS A 27 -0.47 13.09 -8.60
N SER A 28 -0.51 11.91 -9.23
CA SER A 28 -0.12 11.78 -10.65
C SER A 28 -1.24 12.17 -11.61
N ILE A 29 -2.49 11.86 -11.27
CA ILE A 29 -3.63 12.02 -12.17
C ILE A 29 -4.39 13.32 -11.90
N HIS A 30 -4.66 13.62 -10.63
CA HIS A 30 -5.63 14.64 -10.24
C HIS A 30 -5.01 15.93 -9.67
N ARG A 31 -3.67 16.04 -9.58
CA ARG A 31 -3.01 17.20 -8.94
C ARG A 31 -3.40 18.55 -9.55
N ASN A 32 -3.72 18.57 -10.84
CA ASN A 32 -4.01 19.76 -11.62
C ASN A 32 -5.49 19.86 -12.01
N ASP A 33 -6.35 19.00 -11.45
CA ASP A 33 -7.77 18.98 -11.80
C ASP A 33 -8.45 20.26 -11.33
N ILE A 34 -9.36 20.77 -12.16
CA ILE A 34 -10.20 21.91 -11.84
C ILE A 34 -11.65 21.52 -12.21
N PRO A 35 -12.56 21.40 -11.23
CA PRO A 35 -12.36 21.66 -9.80
C PRO A 35 -11.68 20.49 -9.07
N PHE A 36 -10.74 20.79 -8.18
CA PHE A 36 -10.26 19.83 -7.18
C PHE A 36 -11.16 19.92 -5.94
N ASN A 37 -11.77 18.82 -5.53
CA ASN A 37 -12.57 18.76 -4.30
C ASN A 37 -12.38 17.41 -3.62
N LEU A 38 -11.64 17.41 -2.51
CA LEU A 38 -11.29 16.18 -1.81
C LEU A 38 -11.52 16.30 -0.31
N ARG A 39 -12.29 15.36 0.23
CA ARG A 39 -12.49 15.20 1.68
C ARG A 39 -11.50 14.17 2.21
N CYS A 40 -10.71 14.56 3.20
CA CYS A 40 -9.91 13.58 3.94
C CYS A 40 -10.84 12.73 4.81
N THR A 41 -10.71 11.40 4.72
CA THR A 41 -11.51 10.41 5.45
C THR A 41 -10.64 9.29 6.04
N LEU A 42 -9.33 9.54 6.17
CA LEU A 42 -8.36 8.54 6.61
C LEU A 42 -8.54 8.09 8.06
N ILE A 43 -9.06 8.98 8.88
CA ILE A 43 -9.46 8.72 10.26
C ILE A 43 -10.89 9.21 10.39
N LEU A 44 -11.75 8.49 11.13
CA LEU A 44 -13.18 8.80 11.25
C LEU A 44 -13.44 10.26 11.66
N THR A 45 -12.54 10.85 12.45
CA THR A 45 -12.62 12.22 12.93
C THR A 45 -12.02 13.26 11.97
N CYS A 46 -11.25 12.82 10.97
CA CYS A 46 -10.75 13.71 9.93
C CYS A 46 -11.86 13.91 8.89
N VAL A 47 -12.35 15.14 8.78
CA VAL A 47 -13.44 15.51 7.86
C VAL A 47 -13.15 16.78 7.06
N SER A 48 -11.88 17.20 7.05
CA SER A 48 -11.42 18.40 6.36
C SER A 48 -11.57 18.25 4.84
N VAL A 49 -12.04 19.32 4.19
CA VAL A 49 -12.25 19.40 2.74
C VAL A 49 -11.21 20.35 2.14
N TYR A 50 -10.65 19.95 1.00
CA TYR A 50 -9.59 20.66 0.30
C TYR A 50 -9.99 20.95 -1.13
N THR A 51 -9.75 22.19 -1.56
CA THR A 51 -10.04 22.68 -2.91
C THR A 51 -8.82 22.70 -3.83
N THR A 52 -7.65 22.32 -3.31
CA THR A 52 -6.40 22.21 -4.08
C THR A 52 -5.59 21.00 -3.62
N PHE A 53 -4.80 20.43 -4.51
CA PHE A 53 -3.91 19.32 -4.18
C PHE A 53 -2.85 19.71 -3.14
N GLU A 54 -2.22 20.87 -3.27
CA GLU A 54 -1.20 21.37 -2.32
C GLU A 54 -1.73 21.46 -0.89
N SER A 55 -2.96 21.95 -0.70
CA SER A 55 -3.56 22.06 0.63
C SER A 55 -3.84 20.68 1.22
N TYR A 56 -4.34 19.76 0.41
CA TYR A 56 -4.52 18.36 0.81
C TYR A 56 -3.18 17.69 1.17
N ARG A 57 -2.15 17.82 0.34
CA ARG A 57 -0.80 17.29 0.59
C ARG A 57 -0.20 17.84 1.88
N SER A 58 -0.34 19.14 2.11
CA SER A 58 0.15 19.80 3.34
C SER A 58 -0.55 19.26 4.59
N HIS A 59 -1.85 18.99 4.49
CA HIS A 59 -2.59 18.33 5.57
C HIS A 59 -2.08 16.92 5.82
N LEU A 60 -1.92 16.09 4.78
CA LEU A 60 -1.44 14.72 4.95
C LEU A 60 -0.06 14.67 5.60
N SER A 61 0.87 15.55 5.20
CA SER A 61 2.22 15.54 5.76
C SER A 61 2.27 15.96 7.24
N ARG A 62 1.29 16.75 7.71
CA ARG A 62 1.22 17.23 9.09
C ARG A 62 0.47 16.29 10.03
N TYR A 63 -0.62 15.68 9.54
CA TYR A 63 -1.57 14.95 10.37
C TYR A 63 -1.62 13.45 10.09
N HIS A 64 -1.10 13.01 8.95
CA HIS A 64 -1.17 11.62 8.48
C HIS A 64 0.18 11.13 7.93
N ARG A 65 1.28 11.66 8.47
CA ARG A 65 2.65 11.36 8.00
C ARG A 65 2.95 9.86 8.02
N ASP A 66 2.50 9.18 9.06
CA ASP A 66 2.77 7.76 9.26
C ASP A 66 2.13 6.90 8.16
N LEU A 67 0.92 7.26 7.71
CA LEU A 67 0.20 6.58 6.62
C LEU A 67 0.84 6.78 5.24
N LEU A 68 1.72 7.78 5.06
CA LEU A 68 2.44 8.02 3.81
C LEU A 68 3.70 7.15 3.68
N ASN A 69 4.24 6.70 4.81
CA ASN A 69 5.45 5.88 4.87
C ASN A 69 5.17 4.39 4.95
N ASP A 70 3.92 4.02 5.19
CA ASP A 70 3.49 2.64 5.33
C ASP A 70 3.43 1.95 3.96
N TYR A 71 4.59 1.41 3.54
CA TYR A 71 4.70 0.46 2.44
C TYR A 71 4.54 -0.99 2.93
N ASP A 72 4.24 -1.20 4.21
CA ASP A 72 4.13 -2.53 4.77
C ASP A 72 2.73 -3.09 4.54
N LEU A 73 2.50 -3.52 3.30
CA LEU A 73 1.32 -4.28 2.89
C LEU A 73 1.08 -5.50 3.81
N SER A 74 2.11 -6.03 4.50
CA SER A 74 1.96 -7.26 5.27
C SER A 74 1.05 -7.09 6.48
N THR A 75 1.09 -5.96 7.18
CA THR A 75 0.35 -5.80 8.45
C THR A 75 -1.15 -5.56 8.25
N TYR A 76 -1.57 -5.00 7.11
CA TYR A 76 -2.99 -4.71 6.85
C TYR A 76 -3.78 -5.94 6.42
N TYR A 77 -3.16 -6.91 5.74
CA TYR A 77 -3.82 -8.19 5.39
C TYR A 77 -3.89 -9.17 6.58
N THR A 78 -2.98 -9.06 7.56
CA THR A 78 -2.91 -10.00 8.69
C THR A 78 -4.05 -9.89 9.70
N THR A 79 -4.87 -8.83 9.68
CA THR A 79 -6.00 -8.70 10.64
C THR A 79 -7.37 -9.06 10.07
N CYS A 80 -7.47 -9.39 8.77
CA CYS A 80 -8.74 -9.85 8.19
C CYS A 80 -8.87 -11.38 8.06
N ASP A 81 -7.84 -12.15 8.46
CA ASP A 81 -7.84 -13.60 8.54
C ASP A 81 -7.21 -14.00 9.88
N ASN A 82 -8.02 -14.36 10.88
CA ASN A 82 -7.47 -14.99 12.08
C ASN A 82 -6.98 -16.39 11.67
N GLU A 83 -5.83 -16.79 12.24
CA GLU A 83 -5.23 -18.14 12.30
C GLU A 83 -4.08 -18.47 11.32
N GLN A 84 -2.87 -17.90 11.52
CA GLN A 84 -1.63 -18.69 11.68
C GLN A 84 -0.39 -17.83 12.05
N PRO A 85 0.49 -18.30 12.97
CA PRO A 85 1.71 -17.60 13.40
C PRO A 85 2.83 -17.60 12.34
N PRO A 86 3.89 -16.78 12.51
CA PRO A 86 4.83 -16.45 11.44
C PRO A 86 5.79 -17.60 11.17
N SER A 87 5.75 -18.16 9.96
CA SER A 87 6.86 -18.96 9.44
C SER A 87 7.95 -18.02 8.94
N LEU A 88 8.77 -17.51 9.88
CA LEU A 88 10.14 -17.12 9.59
C LEU A 88 10.89 -18.37 9.13
N LEU A 89 11.32 -18.43 7.87
CA LEU A 89 12.50 -19.20 7.50
C LEU A 89 13.25 -18.46 6.40
N LEU A 90 14.34 -17.81 6.83
CA LEU A 90 15.51 -17.58 6.01
C LEU A 90 15.97 -18.92 5.42
N SER A 91 16.46 -18.86 4.19
CA SER A 91 17.60 -19.70 3.83
C SER A 91 18.40 -19.01 2.74
N ASP A 92 19.31 -18.15 3.19
CA ASP A 92 20.66 -18.11 2.62
C ASP A 92 21.22 -19.53 2.65
N THR A 93 21.58 -20.07 1.49
CA THR A 93 22.66 -21.07 1.43
C THR A 93 23.39 -20.91 0.11
N ASN A 94 24.40 -20.05 0.17
CA ASN A 94 25.55 -20.14 -0.71
C ASN A 94 26.37 -21.39 -0.30
N ILE A 95 27.19 -21.95 -1.22
CA ILE A 95 28.47 -22.69 -0.98
C ILE A 95 28.52 -24.23 -1.31
N ILE A 96 29.25 -24.54 -2.40
CA ILE A 96 30.27 -25.61 -2.66
C ILE A 96 29.90 -26.99 -3.26
N GLN A 97 30.30 -27.17 -4.54
CA GLN A 97 31.30 -28.12 -5.12
C GLN A 97 31.39 -29.60 -4.66
N GLY A 98 31.38 -30.53 -5.63
CA GLY A 98 31.93 -31.92 -5.54
C GLY A 98 31.02 -32.94 -6.25
N LYS A 99 31.35 -33.43 -7.47
CA LYS A 99 32.18 -34.61 -7.85
C LYS A 99 31.52 -35.99 -7.64
N GLU A 100 31.80 -36.88 -8.61
CA GLU A 100 31.59 -38.35 -8.69
C GLU A 100 30.19 -38.85 -9.10
N ASN A 101 29.99 -39.94 -9.83
CA ASN A 101 30.73 -40.77 -10.81
C ASN A 101 29.72 -41.83 -11.32
N GLU A 102 29.96 -42.40 -12.50
CA GLU A 102 29.58 -43.73 -13.01
C GLU A 102 28.38 -44.54 -12.42
N ARG A 103 27.55 -45.10 -13.31
CA ARG A 103 27.36 -46.56 -13.59
C ARG A 103 25.93 -46.82 -14.16
N ILE A 104 25.82 -47.20 -15.45
CA ILE A 104 25.51 -48.54 -16.05
C ILE A 104 24.18 -49.17 -15.59
N ASP A 105 23.31 -49.49 -16.56
CA ASP A 105 22.49 -50.71 -16.78
C ASP A 105 21.40 -50.33 -17.84
N GLU A 106 21.04 -51.07 -18.88
CA GLU A 106 21.32 -52.41 -19.45
C GLU A 106 21.12 -52.32 -20.97
#